data_AF-A0A7C7CZX4-F1
#
_entry.id   AF-A0A7C7CZX4-F1
#
_cell.length_a   1.000
_cell.length_b   1.000
_cell.length_c   1.000
_cell.angle_alpha   90.00
_cell.angle_beta   90.00
_cell.angle_gamma   90.00
#
_symmetry.space_group_name_H-M   'P 1'
#
loop_
_entity.id
_entity.type
_entity.pdbx_description
1 polymer ?
#
loop_
_entity_poly.entity_id
_entity_poly.type
_entity_poly.pdbx_seq_one_letter_code
_entity_poly.pdbx_strand_id
1 'polypeptide(L)'
;MSIVWNWEYKVGDSEIIILKCIGNYKTHQGNPGLLRSDSMLKAIGKSANIRASCLQSSKIPIVIIGNTPITSNYYSKVDRLKRIGFIQGFLSVNSNPIDSSDNIKSTKEEGFFRFDSEKELENIILDLINKERNFFSSMKSKEELGNIIEIANRKVSYKEKAEKFLELIGG
;
A
#
# COMPACT_ATOMS: atom_id res chain seq x y z
N MET A 1 -13.84 10.48 -10.59
CA MET A 1 -13.12 11.76 -10.41
C MET A 1 -12.08 11.61 -9.31
N SER A 2 -10.90 12.20 -9.52
CA SER A 2 -9.78 12.20 -8.55
C SER A 2 -9.65 13.55 -7.82
N ILE A 3 -10.73 14.34 -7.85
CA ILE A 3 -10.76 15.68 -7.26
C ILE A 3 -10.92 15.53 -5.76
N VAL A 4 -9.91 15.96 -5.01
CA VAL A 4 -9.90 15.94 -3.54
C VAL A 4 -10.26 17.30 -2.97
N TRP A 5 -9.94 18.37 -3.71
CA TRP A 5 -10.22 19.74 -3.34
C TRP A 5 -10.74 20.52 -4.54
N ASN A 6 -11.66 21.45 -4.28
CA ASN A 6 -12.15 22.42 -5.24
C ASN A 6 -11.79 23.82 -4.76
N TRP A 7 -11.06 24.56 -5.58
CA TRP A 7 -10.55 25.90 -5.26
C TRP A 7 -11.08 26.91 -6.27
N GLU A 8 -11.54 28.06 -5.77
CA GLU A 8 -11.90 29.23 -6.55
C GLU A 8 -10.70 30.17 -6.60
N TYR A 9 -10.30 30.57 -7.81
CA TYR A 9 -9.33 31.63 -8.00
C TYR A 9 -10.06 32.99 -8.02
N LYS A 10 -9.72 33.89 -7.10
CA LYS A 10 -10.21 35.27 -7.07
C LYS A 10 -9.06 36.27 -7.12
N VAL A 11 -9.29 37.36 -7.85
CA VAL A 11 -8.40 38.53 -7.86
C VAL A 11 -9.11 39.62 -7.07
N GLY A 12 -8.48 40.07 -5.98
CA GLY A 12 -8.98 41.20 -5.18
C GLY A 12 -8.64 42.55 -5.79
N ASP A 13 -9.16 43.62 -5.19
CA ASP A 13 -9.06 45.02 -5.69
C ASP A 13 -7.63 45.57 -5.79
N SER A 14 -6.61 44.84 -5.33
CA SER A 14 -5.17 45.21 -5.41
C SER A 14 -4.32 44.15 -6.11
N GLU A 15 -4.89 43.38 -7.05
CA GLU A 15 -4.25 42.23 -7.72
C GLU A 15 -3.81 41.10 -6.77
N ILE A 16 -4.27 41.13 -5.52
CA ILE A 16 -4.00 40.06 -4.56
C ILE A 16 -4.74 38.81 -5.02
N ILE A 17 -3.98 37.75 -5.26
CA ILE A 17 -4.50 36.43 -5.59
C ILE A 17 -5.01 35.77 -4.31
N ILE A 18 -6.29 35.42 -4.30
CA ILE A 18 -6.94 34.70 -3.22
C ILE A 18 -7.44 33.35 -3.76
N LEU A 19 -6.92 32.27 -3.18
CA LEU A 19 -7.44 30.92 -3.41
C LEU A 19 -8.46 30.59 -2.33
N LYS A 20 -9.75 30.58 -2.69
CA LYS A 20 -10.82 30.23 -1.77
C LYS A 20 -11.17 28.75 -1.93
N CYS A 21 -11.07 27.97 -0.86
CA CYS A 21 -11.56 26.59 -0.86
C CYS A 21 -13.09 26.59 -0.98
N ILE A 22 -13.63 26.03 -2.08
CA ILE A 22 -15.07 25.85 -2.30
C ILE A 22 -15.55 24.58 -1.61
N GLY A 23 -14.71 23.55 -1.55
CA GLY A 23 -15.08 22.27 -0.96
C GLY A 23 -13.96 21.23 -1.05
N ASN A 24 -14.12 20.15 -0.28
CA ASN A 24 -13.21 19.01 -0.24
C ASN A 24 -13.95 17.73 -0.69
N TYR A 25 -13.26 16.59 -0.67
CA TYR A 25 -13.84 15.31 -1.11
C TYR A 25 -15.14 14.91 -0.38
N LYS A 26 -15.40 15.41 0.84
CA LYS A 26 -16.68 15.15 1.54
C LYS A 26 -17.84 15.96 1.00
N THR A 27 -17.59 17.09 0.33
CA THR A 27 -18.64 17.93 -0.27
C THR A 27 -19.02 17.47 -1.68
N HIS A 28 -18.23 16.60 -2.30
CA HIS A 28 -18.55 16.04 -3.62
C HIS A 28 -19.54 14.87 -3.50
N GLN A 29 -20.46 14.74 -4.46
CA GLN A 29 -21.41 13.61 -4.52
C GLN A 29 -20.73 12.25 -4.69
N GLY A 30 -19.50 12.21 -5.19
CA GLY A 30 -18.74 10.99 -5.44
C GLY A 30 -17.52 10.87 -4.53
N ASN A 31 -17.27 9.65 -4.03
CA ASN A 31 -16.07 9.35 -3.27
C ASN A 31 -14.84 9.29 -4.20
N PRO A 32 -13.74 10.01 -3.92
CA PRO A 32 -12.52 9.92 -4.72
C PRO A 32 -11.58 8.81 -4.23
N GLY A 33 -10.66 8.42 -5.13
CA GLY A 33 -9.47 7.64 -4.75
C GLY A 33 -9.75 6.38 -3.94
N LEU A 34 -8.99 6.22 -2.85
CA LEU A 34 -9.01 5.05 -1.98
C LEU A 34 -10.23 4.99 -1.05
N LEU A 35 -11.05 6.03 -1.01
CA LEU A 35 -12.32 6.01 -0.30
C LEU A 35 -13.37 5.14 -1.00
N ARG A 36 -13.16 4.84 -2.29
CA ARG A 36 -14.01 3.90 -3.04
C ARG A 36 -13.52 2.47 -2.87
N SER A 37 -14.41 1.61 -2.41
CA SER A 37 -14.20 0.16 -2.35
C SER A 37 -13.76 -0.43 -3.68
N ASP A 38 -14.37 -0.02 -4.80
CA ASP A 38 -13.98 -0.48 -6.14
C ASP A 38 -12.52 -0.14 -6.49
N SER A 39 -12.03 1.05 -6.11
CA SER A 39 -10.64 1.44 -6.35
C SER A 39 -9.66 0.62 -5.50
N MET A 40 -9.99 0.38 -4.23
CA MET A 40 -9.23 -0.52 -3.36
C MET A 40 -9.18 -1.95 -3.91
N LEU A 41 -10.32 -2.50 -4.33
CA LEU A 41 -10.40 -3.86 -4.88
C LEU A 41 -9.65 -3.98 -6.20
N LYS A 42 -9.72 -2.98 -7.08
CA LYS A 42 -8.92 -2.94 -8.32
C LYS A 42 -7.42 -2.91 -8.04
N ALA A 43 -6.97 -2.11 -7.07
CA ALA A 43 -5.58 -2.06 -6.67
C ALA A 43 -5.07 -3.42 -6.14
N ILE A 44 -5.85 -4.05 -5.26
CA ILE A 44 -5.55 -5.39 -4.74
C ILE A 44 -5.55 -6.43 -5.87
N GLY A 45 -6.55 -6.41 -6.75
CA GLY A 45 -6.65 -7.34 -7.88
C GLY A 45 -5.50 -7.22 -8.86
N LYS A 46 -5.06 -5.99 -9.18
CA LYS A 46 -3.85 -5.78 -10.00
C LYS A 46 -2.59 -6.31 -9.31
N SER A 47 -2.49 -6.12 -7.99
CA SER A 47 -1.38 -6.66 -7.20
C SER A 47 -1.37 -8.19 -7.23
N ALA A 48 -2.54 -8.82 -7.12
CA ALA A 48 -2.68 -10.27 -7.25
C ALA A 48 -2.18 -10.78 -8.61
N ASN A 49 -2.53 -10.08 -9.69
CA ASN A 49 -2.09 -10.44 -11.04
C ASN A 49 -0.55 -10.37 -11.18
N ILE A 50 0.08 -9.34 -10.59
CA ILE A 50 1.55 -9.23 -10.55
C ILE A 50 2.14 -10.39 -9.74
N ARG A 51 1.61 -10.69 -8.54
CA ARG A 51 2.11 -11.79 -7.70
C ARG A 51 1.97 -13.16 -8.37
N ALA A 52 0.95 -13.36 -9.20
CA ALA A 52 0.71 -14.61 -9.91
C ALA A 52 1.49 -14.76 -11.23
N SER A 53 2.17 -13.72 -11.71
CA SER A 53 2.72 -13.73 -13.07
C SER A 53 3.96 -14.61 -13.24
N CYS A 54 4.91 -14.59 -12.30
CA CYS A 54 6.14 -15.35 -12.36
C CYS A 54 6.90 -15.33 -11.02
N LEU A 55 7.86 -16.24 -10.85
CA LEU A 55 8.70 -16.29 -9.63
C LEU A 55 9.49 -15.01 -9.42
N GLN A 56 9.94 -14.33 -10.48
CA GLN A 56 10.68 -13.07 -10.37
C GLN A 56 9.82 -11.94 -9.76
N SER A 57 8.49 -11.98 -9.92
CA SER A 57 7.60 -10.95 -9.36
C SER A 57 7.46 -11.03 -7.85
N SER A 58 7.85 -12.15 -7.23
CA SER A 58 7.94 -12.29 -5.77
C SER A 58 8.86 -11.25 -5.11
N LYS A 59 9.89 -10.80 -5.84
CA LYS A 59 10.89 -9.84 -5.37
C LYS A 59 10.46 -8.39 -5.50
N ILE A 60 9.39 -8.11 -6.26
CA ILE A 60 8.95 -6.75 -6.56
C ILE A 60 8.13 -6.21 -5.39
N PRO A 61 8.53 -5.11 -4.74
CA PRO A 61 7.67 -4.40 -3.80
C PRO A 61 6.49 -3.75 -4.55
N ILE A 62 5.28 -3.85 -4.01
CA ILE A 62 4.08 -3.26 -4.57
C ILE A 62 3.55 -2.23 -3.58
N VAL A 63 3.44 -0.97 -4.01
CA VAL A 63 2.82 0.12 -3.24
C VAL A 63 1.65 0.69 -4.03
N ILE A 64 0.59 1.09 -3.32
CA ILE A 64 -0.59 1.73 -3.91
C ILE A 64 -0.56 3.20 -3.55
N ILE A 65 -0.37 4.07 -4.52
CA ILE A 65 -0.30 5.52 -4.29
C ILE A 65 -1.66 6.15 -4.58
N GLY A 66 -2.13 6.97 -3.66
CA GLY A 66 -3.32 7.79 -3.78
C GLY A 66 -3.11 9.18 -3.17
N ASN A 67 -4.17 9.96 -3.12
CA ASN A 67 -4.18 11.33 -2.61
C ASN A 67 -5.33 11.58 -1.61
N THR A 68 -5.93 10.51 -1.09
CA THR A 68 -7.04 10.51 -0.15
C THR A 68 -6.70 9.63 1.06
N PRO A 69 -7.35 9.85 2.21
CA PRO A 69 -7.36 8.84 3.26
C PRO A 69 -8.09 7.58 2.79
N ILE A 70 -8.08 6.56 3.65
CA ILE A 70 -8.87 5.33 3.49
C ILE A 70 -10.01 5.29 4.51
N THR A 71 -11.08 4.55 4.21
CA THR A 71 -12.18 4.37 5.18
C THR A 71 -11.79 3.38 6.27
N SER A 72 -12.32 3.58 7.48
CA SER A 72 -12.01 2.76 8.67
C SER A 72 -12.23 1.27 8.47
N ASN A 73 -13.23 0.88 7.67
CA ASN A 73 -13.51 -0.51 7.31
C ASN A 73 -12.35 -1.20 6.58
N TYR A 74 -11.41 -0.46 5.98
CA TYR A 74 -10.22 -1.01 5.32
C TYR A 74 -8.98 -1.06 6.21
N TYR A 75 -8.97 -0.49 7.41
CA TYR A 75 -7.75 -0.37 8.23
C TYR A 75 -7.13 -1.73 8.53
N SER A 76 -7.94 -2.66 9.04
CA SER A 76 -7.48 -4.04 9.32
C SER A 76 -7.05 -4.79 8.07
N LYS A 77 -7.68 -4.49 6.92
CA LYS A 77 -7.38 -5.12 5.63
C LYS A 77 -6.04 -4.65 5.07
N VAL A 78 -5.76 -3.34 5.06
CA VAL A 78 -4.48 -2.82 4.57
C VAL A 78 -3.32 -3.23 5.47
N ASP A 79 -3.52 -3.24 6.79
CA ASP A 79 -2.53 -3.72 7.76
C ASP A 79 -2.22 -5.20 7.51
N ARG A 80 -3.25 -6.04 7.36
CA ARG A 80 -3.06 -7.46 7.03
C ARG A 80 -2.30 -7.64 5.71
N LEU A 81 -2.63 -6.88 4.66
CA LEU A 81 -1.98 -6.99 3.35
C LEU A 81 -0.47 -6.64 3.42
N LYS A 82 -0.11 -5.64 4.23
CA LYS A 82 1.28 -5.29 4.51
C LYS A 82 1.99 -6.37 5.32
N ARG A 83 1.37 -6.84 6.41
CA ARG A 83 1.95 -7.86 7.28
C ARG A 83 2.28 -9.16 6.56
N ILE A 84 1.39 -9.62 5.67
CA ILE A 84 1.64 -10.83 4.87
C ILE A 84 2.57 -10.58 3.67
N GLY A 85 3.02 -9.35 3.45
CA GLY A 85 3.91 -8.98 2.35
C GLY A 85 3.23 -8.92 0.96
N PHE A 86 1.90 -8.97 0.89
CA PHE A 86 1.18 -8.95 -0.39
C PHE A 86 1.30 -7.59 -1.08
N ILE A 87 1.05 -6.51 -0.34
CA ILE A 87 1.21 -5.10 -0.74
C ILE A 87 1.96 -4.39 0.37
N GLN A 88 3.05 -3.69 0.07
CA GLN A 88 3.96 -3.08 1.06
C GLN A 88 3.42 -1.80 1.68
N GLY A 89 2.41 -1.17 1.07
CA GLY A 89 1.71 -0.05 1.68
C GLY A 89 0.69 0.61 0.75
N PHE A 90 -0.33 1.21 1.36
CA PHE A 90 -1.23 2.17 0.74
C PHE A 90 -0.80 3.57 1.16
N LEU A 91 -0.33 4.36 0.22
CA LEU A 91 0.36 5.62 0.48
C LEU A 91 -0.49 6.79 -0.02
N SER A 92 -0.71 7.79 0.82
CA SER A 92 -1.31 9.07 0.41
C SER A 92 -0.24 10.14 0.30
N VAL A 93 -0.06 10.73 -0.88
CA VAL A 93 0.89 11.85 -1.10
C VAL A 93 0.31 13.22 -0.75
N ASN A 94 -0.97 13.27 -0.39
CA ASN A 94 -1.62 14.49 0.06
C ASN A 94 -1.48 14.60 1.58
N SER A 95 -0.77 15.61 2.06
CA SER A 95 -0.49 15.86 3.48
C SER A 95 -1.70 16.34 4.26
N ASN A 96 -2.54 17.15 3.61
CA ASN A 96 -3.78 17.68 4.19
C ASN A 96 -4.94 17.42 3.22
N PRO A 97 -5.42 16.17 3.10
CA PRO A 97 -6.57 15.84 2.28
C PRO A 97 -7.89 16.35 2.87
N ILE A 98 -7.91 16.67 4.18
CA ILE A 98 -9.05 17.31 4.83
C ILE A 98 -8.63 18.07 6.09
N ASP A 99 -9.27 19.21 6.32
CA ASP A 99 -9.13 20.02 7.53
C ASP A 99 -10.03 19.50 8.68
N SER A 100 -10.01 18.19 8.94
CA SER A 100 -10.81 17.56 10.01
C SER A 100 -10.08 16.39 10.66
N SER A 101 -10.58 15.92 11.80
CA SER A 101 -10.01 14.78 12.57
C SER A 101 -9.93 13.46 11.80
N ASP A 102 -10.66 13.33 10.68
CA ASP A 102 -10.62 12.13 9.83
C ASP A 102 -9.36 12.06 8.94
N ASN A 103 -8.43 13.01 9.11
CA ASN A 103 -7.15 13.05 8.43
C ASN A 103 -6.11 12.16 9.13
N ILE A 104 -6.30 10.84 9.11
CA ILE A 104 -5.36 9.91 9.75
C ILE A 104 -3.98 9.92 9.10
N LYS A 105 -2.93 9.88 9.92
CA LYS A 105 -1.53 9.77 9.47
C LYS A 105 -1.21 8.35 9.01
N SER A 106 -1.62 7.35 9.79
CA SER A 106 -1.35 5.94 9.51
C SER A 106 -2.36 5.02 10.19
N THR A 107 -2.43 3.78 9.72
CA THR A 107 -3.07 2.69 10.46
C THR A 107 -2.11 2.06 11.47
N LYS A 108 -2.61 1.17 12.34
CA LYS A 108 -1.86 0.61 13.46
C LYS A 108 -0.57 -0.12 13.03
N GLU A 109 -0.63 -0.88 11.94
CA GLU A 109 0.55 -1.56 11.37
C GLU A 109 1.13 -0.81 10.16
N GLU A 110 0.73 0.46 9.99
CA GLU A 110 1.14 1.32 8.88
C GLU A 110 0.90 0.69 7.50
N GLY A 111 -0.13 -0.16 7.37
CA GLY A 111 -0.63 -0.64 6.09
C GLY A 111 -1.12 0.50 5.21
N PHE A 112 -1.59 1.58 5.82
CA PHE A 112 -1.76 2.88 5.21
C PHE A 112 -0.85 3.92 5.87
N PHE A 113 -0.31 4.84 5.07
CA PHE A 113 0.51 5.96 5.52
C PHE A 113 0.28 7.20 4.65
N ARG A 114 0.18 8.38 5.30
CA ARG A 114 0.06 9.68 4.64
C ARG A 114 1.37 10.45 4.75
N PHE A 115 1.88 10.93 3.63
CA PHE A 115 3.08 11.74 3.58
C PHE A 115 2.78 13.20 3.89
N ASP A 116 3.52 13.75 4.83
CA ASP A 116 3.51 15.17 5.17
C ASP A 116 4.69 15.92 4.53
N SER A 117 5.70 15.20 4.05
CA SER A 117 6.83 15.75 3.31
C SER A 117 7.37 14.79 2.26
N GLU A 118 8.06 15.33 1.25
CA GLU A 118 8.76 14.54 0.24
C GLU A 118 9.80 13.58 0.85
N LYS A 119 10.46 14.00 1.93
CA LYS A 119 11.45 13.20 2.65
C LYS A 119 10.86 11.92 3.25
N GLU A 120 9.61 11.95 3.71
CA GLU A 120 8.95 10.74 4.21
C GLU A 120 8.72 9.72 3.08
N LEU A 121 8.30 10.20 1.90
CA LEU A 121 8.14 9.37 0.73
C LEU A 121 9.49 8.76 0.32
N GLU A 122 10.53 9.59 0.21
CA GLU A 122 11.87 9.15 -0.15
C GLU A 122 12.38 8.04 0.78
N ASN A 123 12.28 8.25 2.10
CA ASN A 123 12.72 7.28 3.10
C ASN A 123 11.99 5.93 2.96
N ILE A 124 10.67 5.93 2.76
CA ILE A 124 9.90 4.69 2.60
C ILE A 124 10.30 3.97 1.31
N ILE A 125 10.45 4.70 0.20
CA ILE A 125 10.81 4.10 -1.09
C ILE A 125 12.23 3.52 -1.04
N LEU A 126 13.19 4.25 -0.46
CA LEU A 126 14.55 3.76 -0.26
C LEU A 126 14.60 2.51 0.63
N ASP A 127 13.81 2.45 1.71
CA ASP A 127 13.72 1.26 2.56
C ASP A 127 13.22 0.03 1.80
N LEU A 128 12.23 0.22 0.91
CA LEU A 128 11.64 -0.85 0.12
C LEU A 128 12.60 -1.38 -0.96
N ILE A 129 13.39 -0.50 -1.59
CA ILE A 129 14.31 -0.88 -2.67
C ILE A 129 15.61 -1.49 -2.12
N ASN A 130 16.12 -0.99 -0.98
CA ASN A 130 17.40 -1.43 -0.42
C ASN A 130 17.32 -2.76 0.34
N LYS A 131 16.13 -3.27 0.63
CA LYS A 131 15.93 -4.54 1.35
C LYS A 131 15.49 -5.64 0.40
N GLU A 132 16.34 -6.65 0.21
CA GLU A 132 15.96 -7.84 -0.55
C GLU A 132 14.90 -8.63 0.23
N ARG A 133 13.70 -8.77 -0.36
CA ARG A 133 12.56 -9.48 0.22
C ARG A 133 11.95 -10.38 -0.84
N ASN A 134 11.38 -11.51 -0.42
CA ASN A 134 10.64 -12.42 -1.29
C ASN A 134 9.23 -12.61 -0.73
N PHE A 135 8.22 -12.32 -1.54
CA PHE A 135 6.84 -12.74 -1.26
C PHE A 135 6.66 -14.20 -1.65
N PHE A 136 6.09 -15.01 -0.75
CA PHE A 136 5.75 -16.40 -1.05
C PHE A 136 4.33 -16.71 -0.55
N SER A 137 3.60 -17.53 -1.31
CA SER A 137 2.25 -17.98 -0.94
C SER A 137 1.93 -19.29 -1.63
N SER A 138 1.31 -20.22 -0.91
CA SER A 138 0.80 -21.46 -1.47
C SER A 138 -0.36 -22.01 -0.64
N MET A 139 -1.15 -22.89 -1.24
CA MET A 139 -2.17 -23.65 -0.55
C MET A 139 -1.65 -25.08 -0.33
N LYS A 140 -1.29 -25.40 0.91
CA LYS A 140 -0.71 -26.68 1.34
C LYS A 140 -1.35 -27.14 2.64
N SER A 141 -1.45 -28.44 2.84
CA SER A 141 -1.85 -29.02 4.12
C SER A 141 -0.76 -28.79 5.18
N LYS A 142 -1.12 -28.93 6.46
CA LYS A 142 -0.13 -28.82 7.55
C LYS A 142 0.94 -29.92 7.47
N GLU A 143 0.56 -31.11 7.02
CA GLU A 143 1.49 -32.24 6.82
C GLU A 143 2.46 -31.94 5.68
N GLU A 144 1.98 -31.43 4.54
CA GLU A 144 2.82 -31.04 3.42
C GLU A 144 3.80 -29.92 3.82
N LEU A 145 3.34 -28.91 4.55
CA LEU A 145 4.21 -27.85 5.06
C LEU A 145 5.28 -28.40 6.01
N GLY A 146 4.92 -29.33 6.89
CA GLY A 146 5.86 -30.02 7.77
C GLY A 146 6.97 -30.73 7.00
N ASN A 147 6.58 -31.49 5.96
CA ASN A 147 7.53 -32.20 5.09
C ASN A 147 8.46 -31.22 4.33
N ILE A 148 7.93 -30.11 3.82
CA ILE A 148 8.72 -29.08 3.14
C ILE A 148 9.77 -28.49 4.10
N ILE A 149 9.37 -28.17 5.34
CA ILE A 149 10.28 -27.64 6.36
C ILE A 149 11.38 -28.65 6.67
N GLU A 150 11.05 -29.93 6.81
CA GLU A 150 12.03 -30.99 7.09
C GLU A 150 13.06 -31.11 5.97
N ILE A 151 12.61 -31.17 4.70
CA ILE A 151 13.50 -31.28 3.53
C ILE A 151 14.40 -30.05 3.44
N ALA A 152 13.84 -28.85 3.59
CA ALA A 152 14.60 -27.60 3.53
C ALA A 152 15.66 -27.53 4.64
N ASN A 153 15.33 -27.97 5.85
CA ASN A 153 16.23 -27.92 7.01
C ASN A 153 17.48 -28.83 6.87
N ARG A 154 17.50 -29.76 5.92
CA ARG A 154 18.67 -30.61 5.61
C ARG A 154 19.80 -29.84 4.92
N LYS A 155 19.55 -28.62 4.43
CA LYS A 155 20.60 -27.76 3.83
C LYS A 155 21.56 -27.21 4.90
N VAL A 156 22.77 -26.87 4.49
CA VAL A 156 23.87 -26.53 5.41
C VAL A 156 23.69 -25.14 6.00
N SER A 157 23.52 -24.12 5.15
CA SER A 157 23.38 -22.73 5.58
C SER A 157 21.91 -22.26 5.66
N TYR A 158 21.63 -21.24 6.48
CA TYR A 158 20.28 -20.65 6.56
C TYR A 158 19.78 -20.12 5.21
N LYS A 159 20.69 -19.58 4.38
CA LYS A 159 20.34 -19.10 3.05
C LYS A 159 19.87 -20.24 2.15
N GLU A 160 20.63 -21.33 2.08
CA GLU A 160 20.25 -22.51 1.28
C GLU A 160 18.98 -23.17 1.81
N LYS A 161 18.75 -23.17 3.14
CA LYS A 161 17.49 -23.63 3.74
C LYS A 161 16.31 -22.79 3.23
N ALA A 162 16.45 -21.47 3.25
CA ALA A 162 15.40 -20.56 2.76
C ALA A 162 15.16 -20.72 1.26
N GLU A 163 16.22 -20.81 0.44
CA GLU A 163 16.12 -21.03 -1.00
C GLU A 163 15.42 -22.36 -1.32
N LYS A 164 15.78 -23.45 -0.61
CA LYS A 164 15.13 -24.74 -0.80
C LYS A 164 13.67 -24.73 -0.35
N PHE A 165 13.37 -24.04 0.75
CA PHE A 165 11.98 -23.87 1.20
C PHE A 165 11.14 -23.14 0.15
N LEU A 166 11.66 -22.04 -0.41
CA LEU A 166 10.99 -21.25 -1.44
C LEU A 166 10.74 -22.10 -2.71
N GLU A 167 11.74 -22.83 -3.19
CA GLU A 167 11.60 -23.75 -4.33
C GLU A 167 10.47 -24.78 -4.10
N LEU A 168 10.41 -25.38 -2.91
CA LEU A 168 9.43 -26.43 -2.60
C LEU A 168 8.01 -25.91 -2.37
N ILE A 169 7.86 -24.68 -1.87
CA ILE A 169 6.55 -24.09 -1.59
C ILE A 169 5.86 -23.54 -2.84
N GLY A 170 6.58 -23.47 -3.98
CA GLY A 170 6.10 -22.89 -5.24
C GLY A 170 6.57 -21.45 -5.47
N GLY A 171 7.68 -21.06 -4.83
CA GLY A 171 8.49 -19.91 -5.21
C GLY A 171 9.55 -20.25 -6.24
#